data_AF-A0AAD0T5Q5-F1
#
_entry.id   AF-A0AAD0T5Q5-F1
#
_cell.length_a   1.000
_cell.length_b   1.000
_cell.length_c   1.000
_cell.angle_alpha   90.00
_cell.angle_beta   90.00
_cell.angle_gamma   90.00
#
_symmetry.space_group_name_H-M   'P 1'
#
loop_
_entity.id
_entity.type
_entity.pdbx_description
1 polymer ?
#
loop_
_entity_poly.entity_id
_entity_poly.type
_entity_poly.pdbx_seq_one_letter_code
_entity_poly.pdbx_strand_id
1 'polypeptide(L)'
;MNRKFDANENFELLKNERNIAGRAMYEKRPSQEVKVQIYPDKSVSPAKFIPNQSMPGTFRAHPTTIAAMRSDLFANMHDEAFEELSAIITCSSCKTQIDQQFWKFCPYCEAPFPKNHG
;
A
#
# COMPACT_ATOMS: atom_id res chain seq x y z
N MET A 1 -27.55 35.96 4.78
CA MET A 1 -28.22 34.78 5.38
C MET A 1 -27.25 34.15 6.36
N ASN A 2 -27.51 34.23 7.66
CA ASN A 2 -26.67 33.65 8.70
C ASN A 2 -27.10 32.18 8.85
N ARG A 3 -26.51 31.25 8.07
CA ARG A 3 -26.77 29.81 8.27
C ARG A 3 -26.20 29.45 9.64
N LYS A 4 -27.09 29.20 10.62
CA LYS A 4 -26.68 28.63 11.90
C LYS A 4 -26.02 27.29 11.60
N PHE A 5 -24.79 27.11 12.07
CA PHE A 5 -24.10 25.84 11.98
C PHE A 5 -24.89 24.79 12.76
N ASP A 6 -25.50 23.83 12.05
CA ASP A 6 -26.12 22.65 12.63
C ASP A 6 -25.17 21.46 12.41
N ALA A 7 -24.58 20.97 13.50
CA ALA A 7 -23.62 19.88 13.44
C ALA A 7 -24.24 18.57 12.91
N ASN A 8 -25.54 18.34 13.16
CA ASN A 8 -26.22 17.12 12.79
C ASN A 8 -26.62 17.13 11.30
N GLU A 9 -27.10 18.27 10.80
CA GLU A 9 -27.40 18.43 9.37
C GLU A 9 -26.13 18.27 8.52
N ASN A 10 -25.03 18.89 8.93
CA ASN A 10 -23.74 18.75 8.24
C ASN A 10 -23.19 17.32 8.32
N PHE A 11 -23.42 16.61 9.42
CA PHE A 11 -23.03 15.21 9.57
C PHE A 11 -23.76 14.28 8.59
N GLU A 12 -25.06 14.49 8.40
CA GLU A 12 -25.85 13.72 7.43
C GLU A 12 -25.46 14.05 5.98
N LEU A 13 -25.05 15.29 5.69
CA LEU A 13 -24.47 15.63 4.38
C LEU A 13 -23.17 14.85 4.12
N LEU A 14 -22.24 14.82 5.08
CA LEU A 14 -20.96 14.12 4.94
C LEU A 14 -21.11 12.60 4.71
N LYS A 15 -22.11 11.95 5.31
CA LYS A 15 -22.43 10.53 5.06
C LYS A 15 -22.78 10.23 3.60
N ASN A 16 -23.34 11.21 2.90
CA ASN A 16 -23.82 11.06 1.54
C ASN A 16 -22.78 11.47 0.49
N GLU A 17 -21.72 12.16 0.88
CA GLU A 17 -20.61 12.51 0.00
C GLU A 17 -19.92 11.26 -0.54
N ARG A 18 -19.52 11.36 -1.81
CA ARG A 18 -18.83 10.30 -2.56
C ARG A 18 -17.59 10.87 -3.22
N ASN A 19 -16.52 10.07 -3.26
CA ASN A 19 -15.33 10.42 -4.01
C ASN A 19 -15.53 10.26 -5.52
N ILE A 20 -14.50 10.61 -6.29
CA ILE A 20 -14.53 10.53 -7.76
C ILE A 20 -14.73 9.10 -8.29
N ALA A 21 -14.35 8.09 -7.49
CA ALA A 21 -14.56 6.67 -7.74
C ALA A 21 -15.92 6.15 -7.22
N GLY A 22 -16.81 7.03 -6.75
CA GLY A 22 -18.15 6.69 -6.27
C GLY A 22 -18.21 6.01 -4.89
N ARG A 23 -17.10 5.97 -4.13
CA ARG A 23 -17.04 5.38 -2.79
C ARG A 23 -17.45 6.41 -1.73
N ALA A 24 -18.05 5.94 -0.64
CA ALA A 24 -18.41 6.80 0.49
C ALA A 24 -17.16 7.39 1.15
N MET A 25 -17.09 8.72 1.22
CA MET A 25 -15.97 9.41 1.90
C MET A 25 -16.06 9.29 3.42
N TYR A 26 -17.28 9.13 3.94
CA TYR A 26 -17.53 8.98 5.36
C TYR A 26 -18.03 7.56 5.65
N GLU A 27 -17.10 6.66 6.01
CA GLU A 27 -17.42 5.32 6.51
C GLU A 27 -16.82 5.10 7.90
N LYS A 28 -17.66 4.85 8.91
CA LYS A 28 -17.24 4.28 10.19
C LYS A 28 -17.01 2.78 10.04
N ARG A 29 -16.14 2.36 9.12
CA ARG A 29 -15.63 0.99 9.18
C ARG A 29 -14.56 0.97 10.28
N PRO A 30 -14.69 0.09 11.29
CA PRO A 30 -13.61 -0.08 12.25
C PRO A 30 -12.35 -0.45 11.47
N SER A 31 -11.21 0.15 11.84
CA SER A 31 -9.92 -0.22 11.28
C SER A 31 -9.72 -1.73 11.44
N GLN A 32 -9.67 -2.46 10.35
CA GLN A 32 -9.44 -3.90 10.38
C GLN A 32 -7.94 -4.14 10.27
N GLU A 33 -7.35 -4.75 11.32
CA GLU A 33 -5.96 -5.20 11.25
C GLU A 33 -5.89 -6.47 10.39
N VAL A 34 -5.34 -6.35 9.18
CA VAL A 34 -5.10 -7.51 8.30
C VAL A 34 -3.68 -8.01 8.53
N LYS A 35 -3.54 -9.20 9.13
CA LYS A 35 -2.24 -9.86 9.32
C LYS A 35 -1.99 -10.84 8.17
N VAL A 36 -1.02 -10.52 7.32
CA VAL A 36 -0.56 -11.41 6.24
C VAL A 36 0.69 -12.16 6.69
N GLN A 37 0.68 -13.49 6.60
CA GLN A 37 1.84 -14.33 6.91
C GLN A 37 2.64 -14.63 5.63
N ILE A 38 3.93 -14.29 5.65
CA ILE A 38 4.85 -14.47 4.52
C ILE A 38 6.06 -15.27 4.98
N TYR A 39 6.33 -16.39 4.32
CA TYR A 39 7.45 -17.28 4.62
C TYR A 39 8.61 -17.05 3.65
N PRO A 40 9.87 -17.04 4.13
CA PRO A 40 11.04 -16.92 3.28
C PRO A 40 11.24 -18.17 2.43
N ASP A 41 11.42 -17.97 1.12
CA ASP A 41 11.70 -19.04 0.16
C ASP A 41 12.63 -18.53 -0.95
N LYS A 42 13.87 -19.06 -0.99
CA LYS A 42 14.89 -18.68 -1.98
C LYS A 42 14.59 -19.17 -3.40
N SER A 43 13.63 -20.09 -3.58
CA SER A 43 13.19 -20.54 -4.91
C SER A 43 12.26 -19.53 -5.57
N VAL A 44 11.65 -18.63 -4.80
CA VAL A 44 10.80 -17.56 -5.33
C VAL A 44 11.69 -16.45 -5.87
N SER A 45 11.42 -15.99 -7.09
CA SER A 45 12.16 -14.87 -7.66
C SER A 45 11.97 -13.59 -6.81
N PRO A 46 12.97 -12.70 -6.74
CA PRO A 46 12.83 -11.43 -6.05
C PRO A 46 11.66 -10.57 -6.57
N ALA A 47 11.13 -9.72 -5.71
CA ALA A 47 9.94 -8.89 -5.94
C ALA A 47 8.65 -9.65 -6.27
N LYS A 48 8.55 -10.94 -5.92
CA LYS A 48 7.33 -11.74 -6.06
C LYS A 48 6.84 -12.29 -4.74
N PHE A 49 5.51 -12.44 -4.66
CA PHE A 49 4.79 -13.16 -3.61
C PHE A 49 3.98 -14.28 -4.26
N ILE A 50 4.17 -15.51 -3.81
CA ILE A 50 3.47 -16.68 -4.34
C ILE A 50 2.60 -17.27 -3.23
N PRO A 51 1.28 -17.48 -3.44
CA PRO A 51 0.43 -18.15 -2.47
C PRO A 51 0.97 -19.55 -2.12
N ASN A 52 0.89 -19.93 -0.85
CA ASN A 52 1.16 -21.30 -0.44
C ASN A 52 0.02 -22.23 -0.88
N GLN A 53 0.37 -23.32 -1.55
CA GLN A 53 -0.61 -24.35 -1.93
C GLN A 53 -1.00 -25.23 -0.74
N SER A 54 -0.06 -25.49 0.17
CA SER A 54 -0.27 -26.35 1.35
C SER A 54 -0.82 -25.61 2.57
N MET A 55 -0.65 -24.28 2.63
CA MET A 55 -1.08 -23.43 3.75
C MET A 55 -1.91 -22.25 3.22
N PRO A 56 -3.21 -22.46 2.94
CA PRO A 56 -4.08 -21.41 2.41
C PRO A 56 -4.06 -20.14 3.27
N GLY A 57 -4.12 -18.98 2.62
CA GLY A 57 -4.07 -17.67 3.29
C GLY A 57 -2.67 -17.16 3.65
N THR A 58 -1.61 -17.91 3.30
CA THR A 58 -0.22 -17.50 3.51
C THR A 58 0.55 -17.41 2.19
N PHE A 59 1.66 -16.70 2.19
CA PHE A 59 2.49 -16.47 1.01
C PHE A 59 3.93 -16.90 1.21
N ARG A 60 4.66 -17.10 0.11
CA ARG A 60 6.11 -17.28 0.05
C ARG A 60 6.73 -16.17 -0.76
N ALA A 61 7.90 -15.70 -0.32
CA ALA A 61 8.66 -14.69 -1.04
C ALA A 61 10.16 -14.87 -0.81
N HIS A 62 10.96 -14.35 -1.74
CA HIS A 62 12.41 -14.30 -1.54
C HIS A 62 12.73 -13.51 -0.25
N PRO A 63 13.73 -13.92 0.57
CA PRO A 63 14.11 -13.17 1.76
C PRO A 63 14.40 -11.69 1.49
N THR A 64 15.06 -11.39 0.38
CA THR A 64 15.28 -10.00 -0.08
C THR A 64 13.98 -9.23 -0.32
N THR A 65 12.97 -9.86 -0.91
CA THR A 65 11.64 -9.24 -1.11
C THR A 65 11.00 -8.87 0.23
N ILE A 66 11.06 -9.77 1.21
CA ILE A 66 10.50 -9.56 2.56
C ILE A 66 11.22 -8.39 3.25
N ALA A 67 12.55 -8.33 3.15
CA ALA A 67 13.34 -7.25 3.74
C ALA A 67 13.10 -5.89 3.04
N ALA A 68 12.95 -5.91 1.71
CA ALA A 68 12.72 -4.73 0.89
C ALA A 68 11.34 -4.13 1.10
N MET A 69 10.32 -4.93 1.44
CA MET A 69 8.94 -4.47 1.56
C MET A 69 8.78 -3.46 2.69
N ARG A 70 7.97 -2.42 2.44
CA ARG A 70 7.51 -1.50 3.49
C ARG A 70 6.57 -2.19 4.48
N SER A 71 6.74 -1.93 5.77
CA SER A 71 5.92 -2.54 6.83
C SER A 71 4.52 -1.92 6.92
N ASP A 72 4.36 -0.70 6.44
CA ASP A 72 3.13 0.09 6.44
C ASP A 72 2.37 0.00 5.10
N LEU A 73 2.76 -0.93 4.21
CA LEU A 73 2.22 -1.03 2.85
C LEU A 73 0.68 -1.08 2.81
N PHE A 74 0.08 -1.83 3.73
CA PHE A 74 -1.35 -2.05 3.80
C PHE A 74 -2.08 -1.03 4.68
N ALA A 75 -1.36 -0.19 5.43
CA ALA A 75 -1.97 0.79 6.34
C ALA A 75 -2.72 1.89 5.60
N ASN A 76 -2.25 2.24 4.39
CA ASN A 76 -2.84 3.29 3.57
C ASN A 76 -3.55 2.74 2.32
N MET A 77 -3.79 1.43 2.23
CA MET A 77 -4.41 0.80 1.04
C MET A 77 -5.86 1.25 0.77
N HIS A 78 -6.48 1.91 1.74
CA HIS A 78 -7.83 2.50 1.62
C HIS A 78 -7.80 4.03 1.53
N ASP A 79 -6.61 4.64 1.53
CA ASP A 79 -6.44 6.07 1.29
C ASP A 79 -6.50 6.32 -0.21
N GLU A 80 -7.34 7.27 -0.65
CA GLU A 80 -7.48 7.66 -2.05
C GLU A 80 -6.12 8.09 -2.65
N ALA A 81 -5.22 8.64 -1.82
CA ALA A 81 -3.87 9.00 -2.25
C ALA A 81 -3.01 7.78 -2.67
N PHE A 82 -3.33 6.58 -2.19
CA PHE A 82 -2.59 5.36 -2.55
C PHE A 82 -2.91 4.86 -3.95
N GLU A 83 -4.14 5.08 -4.45
CA GLU A 83 -4.57 4.64 -5.78
C GLU A 83 -4.07 5.59 -6.89
N GLU A 84 -3.81 6.88 -6.60
CA GLU A 84 -3.45 7.89 -7.60
C GLU A 84 -1.94 8.14 -7.77
N LEU A 85 -1.14 7.86 -6.74
CA LEU A 85 0.30 8.03 -6.80
C LEU A 85 0.88 6.69 -7.28
N SER A 86 1.50 6.64 -8.45
CA SER A 86 2.49 5.60 -8.80
C SER A 86 3.86 6.27 -8.80
N ALA A 87 4.88 5.66 -8.17
CA ALA A 87 6.23 6.24 -8.14
C ALA A 87 7.22 5.33 -8.86
N ILE A 88 7.01 5.15 -10.16
CA ILE A 88 7.87 4.31 -10.99
C ILE A 88 9.25 4.97 -11.13
N ILE A 89 10.27 4.28 -10.63
CA ILE A 89 11.68 4.64 -10.77
C ILE A 89 12.43 3.53 -11.52
N THR A 90 13.55 3.88 -12.14
CA THR A 90 14.49 2.90 -12.67
C THR A 90 15.64 2.75 -11.69
N CYS A 91 15.90 1.53 -11.20
CA CYS A 91 17.00 1.27 -10.29
C CYS A 91 18.35 1.65 -10.94
N SER A 92 19.16 2.45 -10.25
CA SER A 92 20.47 2.87 -10.77
C SER A 92 21.46 1.70 -10.92
N SER A 93 21.31 0.65 -10.09
CA SER A 93 22.17 -0.54 -10.08
C SER A 93 21.72 -1.56 -11.13
N CYS A 94 20.55 -2.21 -10.94
CA CYS A 94 20.11 -3.31 -11.80
C CYS A 94 19.24 -2.88 -13.00
N LYS A 95 18.96 -1.58 -13.15
CA LYS A 95 18.15 -0.99 -14.24
C LYS A 95 16.70 -1.49 -14.34
N THR A 96 16.23 -2.26 -13.35
CA THR A 96 14.82 -2.68 -13.28
C THR A 96 13.92 -1.50 -12.95
N GLN A 97 12.77 -1.42 -13.61
CA GLN A 97 11.69 -0.50 -13.24
C GLN A 97 10.93 -1.02 -12.03
N ILE A 98 10.76 -0.16 -11.04
CA ILE A 98 10.19 -0.51 -9.74
C ILE A 98 9.26 0.62 -9.32
N ASP A 99 8.09 0.27 -8.80
CA ASP A 99 7.27 1.23 -8.10
C ASP A 99 7.79 1.42 -6.68
N GLN A 100 8.46 2.56 -6.43
CA GLN A 100 9.14 2.85 -5.17
C GLN A 100 8.19 2.85 -3.97
N GLN A 101 6.89 3.09 -4.16
CA GLN A 101 5.96 3.23 -3.05
C GLN A 101 5.86 1.98 -2.19
N PHE A 102 6.16 0.81 -2.76
CA PHE A 102 6.02 -0.47 -2.09
C PHE A 102 7.29 -0.92 -1.33
N TRP A 103 8.43 -0.26 -1.59
CA TRP A 103 9.74 -0.80 -1.18
C TRP A 103 10.60 0.24 -0.45
N LYS A 104 11.42 -0.24 0.50
CA LYS A 104 12.44 0.53 1.21
C LYS A 104 13.72 0.69 0.37
N PHE A 105 14.00 -0.30 -0.47
CA PHE A 105 15.16 -0.38 -1.38
C PHE A 105 14.83 -1.32 -2.54
N CYS A 106 15.71 -1.42 -3.53
CA CYS A 106 15.45 -2.26 -4.72
C CYS A 106 15.27 -3.74 -4.33
N PRO A 107 14.09 -4.35 -4.55
CA PRO A 107 13.83 -5.73 -4.16
C PRO A 107 14.60 -6.75 -4.99
N TYR A 108 15.24 -6.34 -6.09
CA TYR A 108 15.99 -7.22 -7.00
C TYR A 108 17.49 -7.28 -6.70
N CYS A 109 18.09 -6.18 -6.27
CA CYS A 109 19.56 -6.08 -6.09
C CYS A 109 19.99 -5.39 -4.80
N GLU A 110 19.05 -5.07 -3.90
CA GLU A 110 19.31 -4.48 -2.58
C GLU A 110 19.90 -3.07 -2.61
N ALA A 111 20.07 -2.48 -3.80
CA ALA A 111 20.55 -1.12 -3.95
C ALA A 111 19.58 -0.12 -3.29
N PRO A 112 20.10 0.87 -2.53
CA PRO A 112 19.26 1.90 -1.94
C PRO A 112 18.64 2.76 -3.05
N PHE A 113 17.42 3.25 -2.81
CA PHE A 113 16.84 4.25 -3.69
C PHE A 113 17.51 5.62 -3.46
N PRO A 114 17.52 6.50 -4.48
CA PRO A 114 17.99 7.87 -4.31
C PRO A 114 17.24 8.52 -3.15
N LYS A 115 17.97 9.14 -2.22
CA LYS A 115 17.36 10.02 -1.23
C LYS A 115 16.92 11.27 -1.98
N ASN A 116 15.66 11.30 -2.42
CA ASN A 116 15.10 12.57 -2.88
C ASN A 116 15.02 13.49 -1.67
N HIS A 117 15.82 14.56 -1.70
CA HIS A 117 15.68 15.71 -0.82
C HIS A 117 14.35 16.38 -1.18
N GLY A 118 13.37 16.28 -0.29
CA GLY A 118 12.13 17.03 -0.31
C GLY A 118 11.83 17.48 1.11
#